data_AF-A0A1F9E1N5-F1
#
_entry.id   AF-A0A1F9E1N5-F1
#
_cell.length_a   1.000
_cell.length_b   1.000
_cell.length_c   1.000
_cell.angle_alpha   90.00
_cell.angle_beta   90.00
_cell.angle_gamma   90.00
#
_symmetry.space_group_name_H-M   'P 1'
#
loop_
_entity.id
_entity.type
_entity.pdbx_description
1 polymer ?
#
loop_
_entity_poly.entity_id
_entity_poly.type
_entity_poly.pdbx_seq_one_letter_code
_entity_poly.pdbx_strand_id
1 'polypeptide(L)'
;MKKVVGTNRSLLFIMLVLTLSIGLAACGGGGSSSISGGTGVATIQGSVPGTVFVAVNNETNLEMGRATATGTPKIFSMDVPTEKNYRFYVMENEGTGNARVYPVYIGMNNVFAMDNSANGQLISLGMVSPDLATGRAIPANSPMLMMGQGVNAMVPSSLAGSAFSMDDVRETMWGYNTMMTSGTMGWEHGTLSFDNNGLGHMTGIVRNGNPLPARDDIPYTMSLSGMILNPGDNTFQCVVSGDMSVMVATFTDNTGGPAMMIAQKRGGLYQTDGSDMTGEWRFQRLTAGSDNTTSGWAYGTMQFVFGSASITSMTTNTGLGGGGNFAFSMDGNGIMTKAGDPSFHGVMSMDKTMIVATDTDGTNPEIWVMMKTPGITFSPSDMMGDWVMHAVSSGNSGSRGWTYGHSVVDASGNDTFSQMMGSAGPVSSAQMTFMMSGGVMTMSGTGGGMGGGMGGGMMGGGIATSTYHGIMNGAKNIMVSNYSDGSGGYPFSIQVK
;
A
#
# COMPACT_ATOMS: atom_id res chain seq x y z
N MET A 1 18.02 66.65 -0.47
CA MET A 1 16.96 65.77 -1.01
C MET A 1 17.53 64.40 -1.36
N LYS A 2 17.23 63.36 -0.58
CA LYS A 2 16.73 62.05 -1.06
C LYS A 2 16.50 61.13 0.14
N LYS A 3 15.35 60.47 0.12
CA LYS A 3 14.66 59.73 1.18
C LYS A 3 15.40 58.45 1.57
N VAL A 4 15.49 58.19 2.88
CA VAL A 4 15.67 56.85 3.47
C VAL A 4 14.50 56.62 4.43
N VAL A 5 13.36 56.19 3.88
CA VAL A 5 12.21 55.72 4.66
C VAL A 5 11.57 54.61 3.82
N GLY A 6 11.91 53.35 4.09
CA GLY A 6 11.38 52.22 3.33
C GLY A 6 11.53 50.85 4.00
N THR A 7 12.53 50.65 4.86
CA THR A 7 12.90 49.29 5.29
C THR A 7 12.14 48.76 6.51
N ASN A 8 11.53 49.63 7.32
CA ASN A 8 10.93 49.20 8.61
C ASN A 8 9.48 48.69 8.53
N ARG A 9 8.78 48.86 7.40
CA ARG A 9 7.39 48.36 7.26
C ARG A 9 7.31 46.89 6.88
N SER A 10 8.31 46.36 6.17
CA SER A 10 8.30 44.97 5.72
C SER A 10 8.67 43.99 6.85
N LEU A 11 9.60 44.38 7.74
CA LEU A 11 9.98 43.55 8.88
C LEU A 11 8.85 43.40 9.92
N LEU A 12 8.08 44.46 10.15
CA LEU A 12 6.93 44.46 11.05
C LEU A 12 5.79 43.58 10.53
N PHE A 13 5.61 43.51 9.21
CA PHE A 13 4.59 42.65 8.59
C PHE A 13 4.97 41.17 8.66
N ILE A 14 6.26 40.84 8.44
CA ILE A 14 6.76 39.47 8.55
C ILE A 14 6.68 38.97 10.00
N MET A 15 7.02 39.81 10.99
CA MET A 15 6.85 39.42 12.40
C MET A 15 5.38 39.27 12.81
N LEU A 16 4.47 40.13 12.34
CA LEU A 16 3.03 40.01 12.62
C LEU A 16 2.47 38.68 12.09
N VAL A 17 2.84 38.31 10.85
CA VAL A 17 2.43 37.03 10.23
C VAL A 17 3.03 35.83 10.96
N LEU A 18 4.28 35.91 11.43
CA LEU A 18 4.90 34.85 12.23
C LEU A 18 4.27 34.68 13.63
N THR A 19 3.84 35.78 14.26
CA THR A 19 3.12 35.68 15.55
C THR A 19 1.68 35.19 15.38
N LEU A 20 1.03 35.50 14.26
CA LEU A 20 -0.33 35.02 13.98
C LEU A 20 -0.34 33.52 13.66
N SER A 21 0.71 32.97 13.04
CA SER A 21 0.81 31.54 12.74
C SER A 21 1.08 30.67 13.97
N ILE A 22 1.77 31.19 14.99
CA ILE A 22 2.00 30.48 16.26
C ILE A 22 0.71 30.46 17.13
N GLY A 23 -0.17 31.45 16.97
CA GLY A 23 -1.47 31.49 17.67
C GLY A 23 -2.53 30.52 17.13
N LEU A 24 -2.46 30.09 15.87
CA LEU A 24 -3.41 29.14 15.28
C LEU A 24 -3.04 27.66 15.49
N ALA A 25 -1.78 27.35 15.80
CA ALA A 25 -1.34 25.97 16.05
C ALA A 25 -1.45 25.53 17.52
N ALA A 26 -1.81 26.45 18.43
CA ALA A 26 -1.85 26.19 19.86
C ALA A 26 -3.14 26.71 20.50
N CYS A 27 -4.29 26.09 20.18
CA CYS A 27 -5.45 25.90 21.08
C CYS A 27 -6.64 25.31 20.30
N GLY A 28 -6.53 24.04 19.91
CA GLY A 28 -7.67 23.17 19.62
C GLY A 28 -8.09 22.38 20.87
N GLY A 29 -7.96 22.98 22.07
CA GLY A 29 -8.50 22.40 23.29
C GLY A 29 -10.00 22.57 23.27
N GLY A 30 -10.74 21.46 23.27
CA GLY A 30 -12.20 21.42 23.33
C GLY A 30 -12.73 22.13 24.56
N GLY A 31 -12.95 23.43 24.45
CA GLY A 31 -13.74 24.22 25.38
C GLY A 31 -15.21 24.03 25.03
N SER A 32 -15.88 23.16 25.79
CA SER A 32 -17.33 22.96 25.76
C SER A 32 -18.04 24.28 26.02
N SER A 33 -18.43 24.95 24.95
CA SER A 33 -19.34 26.09 25.01
C SER A 33 -20.71 25.55 25.38
N SER A 34 -21.11 25.71 26.64
CA SER A 34 -22.40 25.28 27.16
C SER A 34 -23.53 26.09 26.54
N ILE A 35 -24.05 25.62 25.39
CA ILE A 35 -25.28 26.13 24.80
C ILE A 35 -26.43 25.62 25.67
N SER A 36 -27.01 26.54 26.44
CA SER A 36 -28.16 26.33 27.33
C SER A 36 -29.46 26.13 26.53
N GLY A 37 -29.53 25.01 25.83
CA GLY A 37 -30.72 24.47 25.17
C GLY A 37 -30.46 22.99 24.98
N GLY A 38 -30.66 22.21 26.06
CA GLY A 38 -30.07 20.88 26.25
C GLY A 38 -30.52 19.83 25.25
N THR A 39 -29.94 19.84 24.05
CA THR A 39 -29.91 18.67 23.18
C THR A 39 -29.22 17.55 23.93
N GLY A 40 -29.85 16.38 24.03
CA GLY A 40 -29.24 15.21 24.62
C GLY A 40 -27.91 14.86 23.93
N VAL A 41 -27.01 14.22 24.66
CA VAL A 41 -25.68 13.83 24.17
C VAL A 41 -25.43 12.38 24.51
N ALA A 42 -24.88 11.62 23.56
CA ALA A 42 -24.37 10.28 23.78
C ALA A 42 -22.84 10.30 23.64
N THR A 43 -22.15 9.56 24.51
CA THR A 43 -20.69 9.40 24.41
C THR A 43 -20.37 8.12 23.67
N ILE A 44 -19.69 8.24 22.53
CA ILE A 44 -19.20 7.11 21.73
C ILE A 44 -17.75 6.85 22.10
N GLN A 45 -17.41 5.61 22.42
CA GLN A 45 -16.04 5.23 22.75
C GLN A 45 -15.65 3.87 22.16
N GLY A 46 -14.35 3.63 22.07
CA GLY A 46 -13.79 2.36 21.63
C GLY A 46 -12.28 2.44 21.49
N SER A 47 -11.71 1.45 20.81
CA SER A 47 -10.32 1.46 20.36
C SER A 47 -10.24 1.33 18.85
N VAL A 48 -9.19 1.89 18.25
CA VAL A 48 -8.90 1.82 16.81
C VAL A 48 -7.43 1.48 16.60
N PRO A 49 -7.05 0.86 15.48
CA PRO A 49 -5.65 0.80 15.08
C PRO A 49 -5.19 2.14 14.49
N GLY A 50 -6.12 2.87 13.85
CA GLY A 50 -5.92 4.17 13.22
C GLY A 50 -5.65 5.33 14.18
N THR A 51 -5.62 6.53 13.62
CA THR A 51 -5.30 7.77 14.32
C THR A 51 -6.53 8.49 14.82
N VAL A 52 -7.65 8.46 14.09
CA VAL A 52 -8.82 9.29 14.38
C VAL A 52 -10.13 8.56 14.14
N PHE A 53 -11.13 8.84 14.99
CA PHE A 53 -12.52 8.45 14.81
C PHE A 53 -13.37 9.70 14.56
N VAL A 54 -14.24 9.67 13.55
CA VAL A 54 -15.02 10.83 13.10
C VAL A 54 -16.51 10.49 13.06
N ALA A 55 -17.34 11.38 13.57
CA ALA A 55 -18.80 11.36 13.44
C ALA A 55 -19.27 12.41 12.45
N VAL A 56 -20.13 12.00 11.52
CA VAL A 56 -20.63 12.85 10.44
C VAL A 56 -22.14 12.77 10.43
N ASN A 57 -22.80 13.92 10.47
CA ASN A 57 -24.25 13.98 10.31
C ASN A 57 -24.65 13.48 8.92
N ASN A 58 -25.58 12.53 8.86
CA ASN A 58 -25.99 11.92 7.61
C ASN A 58 -26.81 12.86 6.71
N GLU A 59 -27.56 13.80 7.29
CA GLU A 59 -28.43 14.73 6.55
C GLU A 59 -27.65 15.93 6.02
N THR A 60 -26.78 16.52 6.85
CA THR A 60 -26.07 17.75 6.49
C THR A 60 -24.70 17.51 5.88
N ASN A 61 -24.18 16.28 5.93
CA ASN A 61 -22.80 15.92 5.57
C ASN A 61 -21.72 16.71 6.35
N LEU A 62 -22.09 17.31 7.50
CA LEU A 62 -21.15 18.03 8.34
C LEU A 62 -20.53 17.10 9.39
N GLU A 63 -19.25 17.31 9.66
CA GLU A 63 -18.57 16.69 10.79
C GLU A 63 -19.16 17.23 12.11
N MET A 64 -19.57 16.31 12.97
CA MET A 64 -20.21 16.62 14.26
C MET A 64 -19.28 16.36 15.44
N GLY A 65 -18.29 15.50 15.26
CA GLY A 65 -17.34 15.14 16.30
C GLY A 65 -16.13 14.43 15.72
N ARG A 66 -15.00 14.62 16.39
CA ARG A 66 -13.71 14.03 16.04
C ARG A 66 -12.95 13.70 17.31
N ALA A 67 -12.38 12.51 17.37
CA ALA A 67 -11.50 12.10 18.45
C ALA A 67 -10.21 11.50 17.90
N THR A 68 -9.08 12.14 18.24
CA THR A 68 -7.76 11.56 18.03
C THR A 68 -7.53 10.45 19.05
N ALA A 69 -7.31 9.24 18.56
CA ALA A 69 -7.07 8.08 19.40
C ALA A 69 -5.65 8.11 19.97
N THR A 70 -5.50 7.83 21.27
CA THR A 70 -4.22 7.91 21.98
C THR A 70 -3.97 6.67 22.83
N GLY A 71 -2.70 6.38 23.15
CA GLY A 71 -2.31 5.25 23.99
C GLY A 71 -2.03 3.94 23.23
N THR A 72 -1.89 2.84 23.97
CA THR A 72 -1.67 1.48 23.44
C THR A 72 -2.48 0.48 24.28
N PRO A 73 -3.59 -0.09 23.75
CA PRO A 73 -4.20 0.20 22.44
C PRO A 73 -4.68 1.66 22.34
N LYS A 74 -4.81 2.20 21.12
CA LYS A 74 -5.28 3.58 20.93
C LYS A 74 -6.78 3.66 21.22
N ILE A 75 -7.16 4.48 22.20
CA ILE A 75 -8.55 4.64 22.66
C ILE A 75 -9.07 6.00 22.18
N PHE A 76 -10.34 6.05 21.79
CA PHE A 76 -11.06 7.27 21.47
C PHE A 76 -12.32 7.40 22.32
N SER A 77 -12.73 8.65 22.55
CA SER A 77 -14.01 9.00 23.17
C SER A 77 -14.49 10.33 22.57
N MET A 78 -15.75 10.40 22.14
CA MET A 78 -16.35 11.63 21.64
C MET A 78 -17.82 11.70 22.00
N ASP A 79 -18.30 12.92 22.19
CA ASP A 79 -19.71 13.20 22.42
C ASP A 79 -20.39 13.58 21.10
N VAL A 80 -21.58 13.01 20.86
CA VAL A 80 -22.43 13.34 19.70
C VAL A 80 -23.84 13.71 20.17
N PRO A 81 -24.49 14.73 19.58
CA PRO A 81 -25.89 15.04 19.88
C PRO A 81 -26.83 13.86 19.59
N THR A 82 -27.83 13.64 20.43
CA THR A 82 -28.93 12.70 20.13
C THR A 82 -29.96 13.32 19.18
N GLU A 83 -30.97 12.55 18.81
CA GLU A 83 -32.00 12.86 17.81
C GLU A 83 -31.45 13.12 16.39
N LYS A 84 -30.35 12.44 16.04
CA LYS A 84 -29.67 12.60 14.75
C LYS A 84 -29.24 11.25 14.18
N ASN A 85 -29.02 11.24 12.87
CA ASN A 85 -28.45 10.12 12.15
C ASN A 85 -26.99 10.39 11.83
N TYR A 86 -26.12 9.41 12.11
CA TYR A 86 -24.68 9.53 11.95
C TYR A 86 -24.12 8.46 11.03
N ARG A 87 -23.07 8.85 10.29
CA ARG A 87 -22.07 7.93 9.76
C ARG A 87 -20.81 8.09 10.58
N PHE A 88 -20.09 6.99 10.80
CA PHE A 88 -18.80 7.01 11.47
C PHE A 88 -17.70 6.58 10.54
N TYR A 89 -16.52 7.15 10.73
CA TYR A 89 -15.33 6.84 9.95
C TYR A 89 -14.14 6.63 10.89
N VAL A 90 -13.33 5.64 10.57
CA VAL A 90 -11.98 5.48 11.11
C VAL A 90 -11.00 6.05 10.10
N MET A 91 -10.06 6.86 10.55
CA MET A 91 -8.94 7.33 9.74
C MET A 91 -7.64 6.72 10.24
N GLU A 92 -6.85 6.17 9.32
CA GLU A 92 -5.47 5.76 9.57
C GLU A 92 -4.53 6.84 9.02
N ASN A 93 -3.43 7.08 9.73
CA ASN A 93 -2.35 8.02 9.34
C ASN A 93 -2.83 9.41 8.91
N GLU A 94 -3.81 9.98 9.62
CA GLU A 94 -4.30 11.33 9.31
C GLU A 94 -3.15 12.35 9.30
N GLY A 95 -3.18 13.25 8.32
CA GLY A 95 -2.18 14.31 8.14
C GLY A 95 -0.92 13.86 7.39
N THR A 96 -0.87 12.59 6.98
CA THR A 96 0.20 12.07 6.12
C THR A 96 -0.29 11.87 4.68
N GLY A 97 0.63 11.69 3.73
CA GLY A 97 0.29 11.33 2.34
C GLY A 97 -0.32 9.92 2.19
N ASN A 98 -0.37 9.13 3.26
CA ASN A 98 -0.90 7.76 3.27
C ASN A 98 -2.14 7.66 4.17
N ALA A 99 -2.86 8.77 4.34
CA ALA A 99 -4.10 8.76 5.10
C ALA A 99 -5.12 7.83 4.42
N ARG A 100 -5.81 7.00 5.20
CA ARG A 100 -6.85 6.08 4.70
C ARG A 100 -8.12 6.26 5.51
N VAL A 101 -9.26 6.25 4.84
CA VAL A 101 -10.57 6.43 5.47
C VAL A 101 -11.37 5.14 5.35
N TYR A 102 -11.97 4.70 6.45
CA TYR A 102 -12.80 3.49 6.50
C TYR A 102 -14.17 3.84 7.09
N PRO A 103 -15.25 3.73 6.30
CA PRO A 103 -16.60 3.87 6.83
C PRO A 103 -16.91 2.71 7.78
N VAL A 104 -17.49 3.02 8.94
CA VAL A 104 -17.85 2.01 9.94
C VAL A 104 -19.18 1.36 9.59
N TYR A 105 -19.20 0.02 9.52
CA TYR A 105 -20.39 -0.79 9.25
C TYR A 105 -20.75 -1.68 10.43
N ILE A 106 -22.04 -1.76 10.74
CA ILE A 106 -22.61 -2.79 11.62
C ILE A 106 -23.61 -3.60 10.79
N GLY A 107 -23.25 -4.85 10.51
CA GLY A 107 -23.95 -5.64 9.50
C GLY A 107 -23.83 -4.98 8.13
N MET A 108 -24.97 -4.66 7.51
CA MET A 108 -25.02 -4.01 6.20
C MET A 108 -25.14 -2.48 6.28
N ASN A 109 -25.32 -1.90 7.46
CA ASN A 109 -25.62 -0.48 7.62
C ASN A 109 -24.39 0.33 8.02
N ASN A 110 -24.28 1.57 7.52
CA ASN A 110 -23.29 2.55 7.97
C ASN A 110 -23.92 3.90 8.41
N VAL A 111 -25.25 3.97 8.41
CA VAL A 111 -26.02 5.09 8.99
C VAL A 111 -26.69 4.60 10.26
N PHE A 112 -26.50 5.32 11.36
CA PHE A 112 -26.98 4.93 12.69
C PHE A 112 -27.79 6.06 13.31
N ALA A 113 -29.00 5.75 13.76
CA ALA A 113 -29.81 6.67 14.55
C ALA A 113 -29.30 6.69 15.99
N MET A 114 -29.10 7.89 16.53
CA MET A 114 -28.90 8.14 17.96
C MET A 114 -30.16 8.83 18.47
N ASP A 115 -31.12 8.08 19.00
CA ASP A 115 -32.36 8.66 19.52
C ASP A 115 -32.22 9.15 20.98
N ASN A 116 -33.31 9.63 21.58
CA ASN A 116 -33.30 10.13 22.95
C ASN A 116 -32.98 9.08 24.02
N SER A 117 -33.12 7.78 23.72
CA SER A 117 -32.73 6.72 24.65
C SER A 117 -31.21 6.65 24.84
N ALA A 118 -30.44 7.19 23.90
CA ALA A 118 -28.99 7.31 23.99
C ALA A 118 -28.52 8.50 24.85
N ASN A 119 -29.42 9.37 25.32
CA ASN A 119 -29.03 10.55 26.08
C ASN A 119 -28.36 10.17 27.42
N GLY A 120 -27.16 10.71 27.65
CA GLY A 120 -26.30 10.40 28.79
C GLY A 120 -25.73 8.98 28.77
N GLN A 121 -25.92 8.22 27.68
CA GLN A 121 -25.43 6.85 27.59
C GLN A 121 -24.01 6.80 27.02
N LEU A 122 -23.26 5.82 27.52
CA LEU A 122 -21.96 5.43 27.00
C LEU A 122 -22.14 4.29 25.99
N ILE A 123 -21.85 4.56 24.73
CA ILE A 123 -21.95 3.60 23.64
C ILE A 123 -20.54 3.11 23.30
N SER A 124 -20.25 1.87 23.69
CA SER A 124 -18.95 1.24 23.42
C SER A 124 -18.98 0.42 22.14
N LEU A 125 -18.19 0.82 21.15
CA LEU A 125 -17.98 0.08 19.89
C LEU A 125 -16.97 -1.08 20.05
N GLY A 126 -16.27 -1.15 21.19
CA GLY A 126 -15.15 -2.06 21.36
C GLY A 126 -13.99 -1.69 20.43
N MET A 127 -13.24 -2.69 19.97
CA MET A 127 -12.24 -2.49 18.93
C MET A 127 -12.92 -2.32 17.57
N VAL A 128 -12.69 -1.20 16.91
CA VAL A 128 -13.15 -0.94 15.56
C VAL A 128 -12.01 -1.29 14.61
N SER A 129 -12.15 -2.41 13.92
CA SER A 129 -11.11 -2.94 13.01
C SER A 129 -11.43 -2.54 11.58
N PRO A 130 -10.61 -1.70 10.92
CA PRO A 130 -10.55 -1.63 9.47
C PRO A 130 -10.39 -3.02 8.88
N ASP A 131 -11.04 -3.29 7.77
CA ASP A 131 -11.00 -4.50 6.94
C ASP A 131 -10.59 -4.07 5.54
N LEU A 132 -9.35 -4.43 5.17
CA LEU A 132 -8.78 -4.06 3.88
C LEU A 132 -9.50 -4.73 2.72
N ALA A 133 -9.96 -5.97 2.88
CA ALA A 133 -10.57 -6.72 1.79
C ALA A 133 -11.89 -6.06 1.33
N THR A 134 -12.58 -5.37 2.24
CA THR A 134 -13.85 -4.69 1.96
C THR A 134 -13.72 -3.16 1.94
N GLY A 135 -12.62 -2.60 2.45
CA GLY A 135 -12.44 -1.17 2.64
C GLY A 135 -13.40 -0.56 3.65
N ARG A 136 -13.81 -1.33 4.67
CA ARG A 136 -14.77 -0.93 5.71
C ARG A 136 -14.14 -1.05 7.08
N ALA A 137 -14.74 -0.49 8.11
CA ALA A 137 -14.36 -0.75 9.49
C ALA A 137 -15.50 -1.45 10.24
N ILE A 138 -15.18 -2.50 11.01
CA ILE A 138 -16.16 -3.33 11.71
C ILE A 138 -15.90 -3.21 13.23
N PRO A 139 -16.86 -2.71 14.01
CA PRO A 139 -16.75 -2.69 15.46
C PRO A 139 -16.93 -4.09 16.05
N ALA A 140 -16.20 -4.41 17.12
CA ALA A 140 -16.33 -5.67 17.85
C ALA A 140 -17.69 -5.78 18.56
N ASN A 141 -18.28 -4.64 18.93
CA ASN A 141 -19.60 -4.56 19.55
C ASN A 141 -20.63 -4.01 18.55
N SER A 142 -21.86 -4.50 18.66
CA SER A 142 -23.04 -3.98 17.96
C SER A 142 -24.02 -3.41 19.00
N PRO A 143 -23.86 -2.15 19.45
CA PRO A 143 -24.68 -1.61 20.53
C PRO A 143 -26.14 -1.51 20.12
N MET A 144 -27.06 -1.96 20.98
CA MET A 144 -28.51 -1.89 20.70
C MET A 144 -29.01 -0.45 20.51
N LEU A 145 -28.31 0.53 21.10
CA LEU A 145 -28.63 1.95 21.00
C LEU A 145 -28.25 2.57 19.65
N MET A 146 -27.59 1.82 18.76
CA MET A 146 -27.23 2.25 17.40
C MET A 146 -28.05 1.49 16.37
N MET A 147 -29.29 1.91 16.18
CA MET A 147 -30.17 1.29 15.18
C MET A 147 -29.71 1.65 13.76
N GLY A 148 -29.32 0.66 12.97
CA GLY A 148 -28.95 0.84 11.57
C GLY A 148 -30.13 1.34 10.74
N GLN A 149 -29.94 2.47 10.05
CA GLN A 149 -30.97 3.14 9.23
C GLN A 149 -30.76 2.96 7.72
N GLY A 150 -29.65 2.34 7.30
CA GLY A 150 -29.36 2.08 5.89
C GLY A 150 -27.90 2.29 5.52
N VAL A 151 -27.68 2.49 4.22
CA VAL A 151 -26.35 2.68 3.61
C VAL A 151 -26.26 4.04 2.93
N ASN A 152 -25.20 4.79 3.23
CA ASN A 152 -24.81 6.01 2.54
C ASN A 152 -23.30 6.00 2.31
N ALA A 153 -22.89 5.77 1.06
CA ALA A 153 -21.48 5.68 0.65
C ALA A 153 -20.80 7.04 0.44
N MET A 154 -21.52 8.16 0.63
CA MET A 154 -20.96 9.50 0.43
C MET A 154 -19.85 9.79 1.45
N VAL A 155 -18.75 10.38 1.00
CA VAL A 155 -17.67 10.89 1.85
C VAL A 155 -17.92 12.37 2.08
N PRO A 156 -17.93 12.85 3.34
CA PRO A 156 -18.05 14.29 3.60
C PRO A 156 -16.80 15.02 3.10
N SER A 157 -16.96 16.29 2.72
CA SER A 157 -15.86 17.13 2.23
C SER A 157 -14.73 17.30 3.26
N SER A 158 -15.03 17.18 4.56
CA SER A 158 -14.00 17.22 5.62
C SER A 158 -13.05 16.03 5.58
N LEU A 159 -13.41 14.93 4.92
CA LEU A 159 -12.59 13.73 4.79
C LEU A 159 -12.09 13.51 3.35
N ALA A 160 -12.61 14.27 2.38
CA ALA A 160 -12.33 14.05 0.96
C ALA A 160 -10.84 14.18 0.61
N GLY A 161 -10.09 15.06 1.29
CA GLY A 161 -8.65 15.22 1.07
C GLY A 161 -7.78 14.07 1.60
N SER A 162 -8.37 13.09 2.29
CA SER A 162 -7.68 11.94 2.89
C SER A 162 -8.28 10.61 2.44
N ALA A 163 -9.28 10.62 1.56
CA ALA A 163 -9.95 9.43 1.08
C ALA A 163 -9.56 9.17 -0.38
N PHE A 164 -9.28 7.91 -0.70
CA PHE A 164 -9.11 7.49 -2.07
C PHE A 164 -10.46 7.39 -2.79
N SER A 165 -10.45 7.57 -4.10
CA SER A 165 -11.61 7.50 -4.97
C SER A 165 -11.21 7.07 -6.38
N MET A 166 -12.17 6.58 -7.16
CA MET A 166 -11.89 6.29 -8.58
C MET A 166 -11.40 7.52 -9.36
N ASP A 167 -11.68 8.74 -8.89
CA ASP A 167 -11.19 9.97 -9.52
C ASP A 167 -9.66 10.09 -9.45
N ASP A 168 -9.01 9.42 -8.50
CA ASP A 168 -7.55 9.42 -8.33
C ASP A 168 -6.82 8.56 -9.39
N VAL A 169 -7.55 7.63 -10.01
CA VAL A 169 -7.01 6.68 -11.00
C VAL A 169 -7.70 6.78 -12.37
N ARG A 170 -8.89 7.37 -12.47
CA ARG A 170 -9.54 7.61 -13.76
C ARG A 170 -8.71 8.53 -14.64
N GLU A 171 -8.79 8.34 -15.95
CA GLU A 171 -8.05 9.13 -16.95
C GLU A 171 -6.52 9.07 -16.78
N THR A 172 -6.01 8.22 -15.90
CA THR A 172 -4.58 7.96 -15.75
C THR A 172 -4.23 6.66 -16.46
N MET A 173 -2.98 6.59 -16.90
CA MET A 173 -2.43 5.44 -17.60
C MET A 173 -1.37 4.78 -16.72
N TRP A 174 -1.35 3.46 -16.67
CA TRP A 174 -0.46 2.67 -15.81
C TRP A 174 0.26 1.63 -16.66
N GLY A 175 1.60 1.60 -16.60
CA GLY A 175 2.37 0.51 -17.19
C GLY A 175 2.46 -0.59 -16.16
N TYR A 176 2.00 -1.79 -16.48
CA TYR A 176 2.00 -2.91 -15.55
C TYR A 176 2.90 -4.05 -16.02
N ASN A 177 3.46 -4.75 -15.05
CA ASN A 177 4.15 -6.02 -15.23
C ASN A 177 3.60 -7.02 -14.21
N THR A 178 3.34 -8.22 -14.65
CA THR A 178 2.70 -9.29 -13.90
C THR A 178 3.56 -10.54 -13.96
N MET A 179 3.69 -11.21 -12.83
CA MET A 179 4.37 -12.49 -12.69
C MET A 179 3.38 -13.58 -12.30
N MET A 180 3.41 -14.73 -12.98
CA MET A 180 2.61 -15.92 -12.69
C MET A 180 3.55 -17.07 -12.30
N THR A 181 3.35 -17.65 -11.12
CA THR A 181 4.31 -18.59 -10.52
C THR A 181 3.89 -20.07 -10.61
N SER A 182 2.64 -20.36 -11.01
CA SER A 182 2.17 -21.72 -11.29
C SER A 182 1.05 -21.71 -12.35
N GLY A 183 0.49 -22.87 -12.69
CA GLY A 183 -0.46 -22.98 -13.80
C GLY A 183 0.25 -22.72 -15.13
N THR A 184 -0.07 -21.60 -15.77
CA THR A 184 0.70 -21.06 -16.89
C THR A 184 1.79 -20.13 -16.38
N MET A 185 2.88 -20.71 -15.86
CA MET A 185 4.04 -19.92 -15.43
C MET A 185 4.47 -18.97 -16.54
N GLY A 186 4.74 -17.72 -16.16
CA GLY A 186 5.02 -16.70 -17.14
C GLY A 186 5.04 -15.30 -16.59
N TRP A 187 5.14 -14.36 -17.51
CA TRP A 187 4.92 -12.95 -17.26
C TRP A 187 3.90 -12.38 -18.24
N GLU A 188 3.27 -11.28 -17.85
CA GLU A 188 2.41 -10.46 -18.70
C GLU A 188 2.75 -8.99 -18.45
N HIS A 189 2.86 -8.18 -19.49
CA HIS A 189 3.00 -6.73 -19.35
C HIS A 189 2.04 -6.01 -20.30
N GLY A 190 1.79 -4.73 -20.02
CA GLY A 190 0.95 -3.91 -20.86
C GLY A 190 0.64 -2.55 -20.23
N THR A 191 -0.45 -1.96 -20.69
CA THR A 191 -0.99 -0.71 -20.14
C THR A 191 -2.38 -0.94 -19.56
N LEU A 192 -2.65 -0.35 -18.40
CA LEU A 192 -3.95 -0.31 -17.73
C LEU A 192 -4.41 1.16 -17.63
N SER A 193 -5.67 1.44 -17.94
CA SER A 193 -6.31 2.73 -17.70
C SER A 193 -7.73 2.54 -17.19
N PHE A 194 -8.29 3.55 -16.53
CA PHE A 194 -9.67 3.52 -16.01
C PHE A 194 -10.51 4.63 -16.65
N ASP A 195 -11.73 4.29 -17.10
CA ASP A 195 -12.69 5.24 -17.63
C ASP A 195 -13.46 5.99 -16.50
N ASN A 196 -14.38 6.87 -16.90
CA ASN A 196 -15.21 7.65 -15.97
C ASN A 196 -16.24 6.82 -15.18
N ASN A 197 -16.47 5.58 -15.58
CA ASN A 197 -17.35 4.64 -14.87
C ASN A 197 -16.57 3.67 -13.98
N GLY A 198 -15.24 3.79 -13.93
CA GLY A 198 -14.35 2.87 -13.23
C GLY A 198 -14.12 1.55 -13.97
N LEU A 199 -14.44 1.49 -15.25
CA LEU A 199 -14.11 0.35 -16.11
C LEU A 199 -12.64 0.42 -16.50
N GLY A 200 -11.92 -0.66 -16.26
CA GLY A 200 -10.53 -0.83 -16.63
C GLY A 200 -10.38 -1.31 -18.06
N HIS A 201 -9.40 -0.74 -18.74
CA HIS A 201 -8.98 -1.07 -20.10
C HIS A 201 -7.52 -1.50 -20.08
N MET A 202 -7.26 -2.77 -20.42
CA MET A 202 -5.92 -3.32 -20.56
C MET A 202 -5.55 -3.44 -22.04
N THR A 203 -4.51 -2.72 -22.46
CA THR A 203 -4.06 -2.67 -23.86
C THR A 203 -2.58 -3.01 -23.99
N GLY A 204 -2.13 -3.32 -25.21
CA GLY A 204 -0.73 -3.67 -25.48
C GLY A 204 -0.26 -4.88 -24.68
N ILE A 205 -1.16 -5.82 -24.41
CA ILE A 205 -0.89 -6.97 -23.55
C ILE A 205 0.06 -7.91 -24.28
N VAL A 206 1.18 -8.23 -23.65
CA VAL A 206 2.11 -9.27 -24.11
C VAL A 206 2.29 -10.26 -22.99
N ARG A 207 2.10 -11.55 -23.28
CA ARG A 207 2.28 -12.65 -22.34
C ARG A 207 3.29 -13.64 -22.90
N ASN A 208 4.39 -13.85 -22.17
CA ASN A 208 5.48 -14.76 -22.59
C ASN A 208 5.94 -14.50 -24.05
N GLY A 209 6.09 -13.22 -24.40
CA GLY A 209 6.48 -12.76 -25.75
C GLY A 209 5.36 -12.78 -26.80
N ASN A 210 4.17 -13.28 -26.48
CA ASN A 210 3.04 -13.35 -27.41
C ASN A 210 2.05 -12.21 -27.14
N PRO A 211 1.71 -11.39 -28.16
CA PRO A 211 0.69 -10.37 -28.00
C PRO A 211 -0.68 -11.01 -27.78
N LEU A 212 -1.45 -10.46 -26.84
CA LEU A 212 -2.83 -10.85 -26.56
C LEU A 212 -3.79 -9.73 -26.98
N PRO A 213 -5.07 -10.05 -27.27
CA PRO A 213 -6.10 -9.03 -27.47
C PRO A 213 -6.24 -8.13 -26.25
N ALA A 214 -6.68 -6.89 -26.47
CA ALA A 214 -7.06 -5.98 -25.38
C ALA A 214 -8.18 -6.60 -24.52
N ARG A 215 -8.19 -6.24 -23.24
CA ARG A 215 -9.27 -6.59 -22.31
C ARG A 215 -9.93 -5.29 -21.88
N ASP A 216 -11.13 -5.06 -22.38
CA ASP A 216 -11.91 -3.85 -22.12
C ASP A 216 -13.05 -4.13 -21.15
N ASP A 217 -13.59 -3.05 -20.58
CA ASP A 217 -14.79 -3.05 -19.74
C ASP A 217 -14.70 -3.94 -18.49
N ILE A 218 -13.51 -4.08 -17.90
CA ILE A 218 -13.33 -4.81 -16.64
C ILE A 218 -13.83 -3.93 -15.49
N PRO A 219 -14.88 -4.31 -14.74
CA PRO A 219 -15.37 -3.48 -13.65
C PRO A 219 -14.34 -3.45 -12.52
N TYR A 220 -13.91 -2.25 -12.15
CA TYR A 220 -13.15 -2.03 -10.93
C TYR A 220 -13.89 -1.09 -10.00
N THR A 221 -13.74 -1.30 -8.70
CA THR A 221 -14.19 -0.38 -7.66
C THR A 221 -13.03 -0.02 -6.76
N MET A 222 -12.97 1.23 -6.30
CA MET A 222 -11.98 1.67 -5.32
C MET A 222 -12.64 1.96 -3.98
N SER A 223 -12.07 1.43 -2.91
CA SER A 223 -12.43 1.79 -1.54
C SER A 223 -11.79 3.12 -1.13
N LEU A 224 -12.32 3.72 -0.07
CA LEU A 224 -11.76 4.93 0.55
C LEU A 224 -10.38 4.72 1.18
N SER A 225 -9.94 3.47 1.31
CA SER A 225 -8.64 3.07 1.82
C SER A 225 -7.60 2.78 0.73
N GLY A 226 -7.94 3.05 -0.54
CA GLY A 226 -7.04 2.86 -1.68
C GLY A 226 -7.00 1.43 -2.22
N MET A 227 -7.94 0.57 -1.82
CA MET A 227 -8.04 -0.80 -2.35
C MET A 227 -8.85 -0.80 -3.64
N ILE A 228 -8.31 -1.42 -4.68
CA ILE A 228 -9.02 -1.67 -5.94
C ILE A 228 -9.48 -3.12 -5.97
N LEU A 229 -10.77 -3.32 -6.19
CA LEU A 229 -11.42 -4.63 -6.25
C LEU A 229 -11.98 -4.86 -7.65
N ASN A 230 -11.97 -6.12 -8.08
CA ASN A 230 -12.67 -6.57 -9.29
C ASN A 230 -13.89 -7.41 -8.87
N PRO A 231 -15.13 -6.92 -9.02
CA PRO A 231 -16.32 -7.67 -8.64
C PRO A 231 -16.49 -9.01 -9.37
N GLY A 232 -15.85 -9.17 -10.54
CA GLY A 232 -15.84 -10.42 -11.31
C GLY A 232 -14.77 -11.42 -10.86
N ASP A 233 -13.83 -11.02 -10.00
CA ASP A 233 -12.73 -11.85 -9.51
C ASP A 233 -12.52 -11.63 -8.01
N ASN A 234 -13.04 -12.55 -7.20
CA ASN A 234 -12.92 -12.51 -5.74
C ASN A 234 -11.50 -12.79 -5.22
N THR A 235 -10.58 -13.19 -6.08
CA THR A 235 -9.17 -13.39 -5.73
C THR A 235 -8.34 -12.12 -5.97
N PHE A 236 -8.86 -11.18 -6.77
CA PHE A 236 -8.17 -9.94 -7.08
C PHE A 236 -8.18 -8.95 -5.92
N GLN A 237 -6.99 -8.65 -5.43
CA GLN A 237 -6.77 -7.68 -4.37
C GLN A 237 -5.66 -6.76 -4.80
N CYS A 238 -5.96 -5.46 -4.90
CA CYS A 238 -5.03 -4.45 -5.34
C CYS A 238 -5.04 -3.27 -4.37
N VAL A 239 -3.87 -2.68 -4.14
CA VAL A 239 -3.71 -1.45 -3.36
C VAL A 239 -2.99 -0.39 -4.17
N VAL A 240 -3.43 0.86 -4.04
CA VAL A 240 -2.76 2.05 -4.57
C VAL A 240 -1.92 2.66 -3.44
N SER A 241 -0.67 3.03 -3.76
CA SER A 241 0.20 3.82 -2.87
C SER A 241 -0.38 5.19 -2.53
N GLY A 242 -0.07 5.73 -1.36
CA GLY A 242 -0.54 7.07 -0.95
C GLY A 242 -0.15 8.22 -1.87
N ASP A 243 0.97 8.11 -2.59
CA ASP A 243 1.37 9.09 -3.61
C ASP A 243 0.78 8.81 -5.00
N MET A 244 -0.06 7.77 -5.12
CA MET A 244 -0.72 7.33 -6.35
C MET A 244 0.26 7.06 -7.49
N SER A 245 1.48 6.61 -7.19
CA SER A 245 2.51 6.33 -8.19
C SER A 245 2.60 4.85 -8.56
N VAL A 246 2.22 3.96 -7.64
CA VAL A 246 2.29 2.50 -7.78
C VAL A 246 0.99 1.83 -7.34
N MET A 247 0.58 0.82 -8.11
CA MET A 247 -0.42 -0.20 -7.74
C MET A 247 0.27 -1.54 -7.55
N VAL A 248 -0.15 -2.30 -6.55
CA VAL A 248 0.28 -3.68 -6.37
C VAL A 248 -0.96 -4.55 -6.20
N ALA A 249 -1.04 -5.64 -6.97
CA ALA A 249 -2.12 -6.59 -6.87
C ALA A 249 -1.61 -8.02 -6.74
N THR A 250 -2.39 -8.85 -6.06
CA THR A 250 -2.25 -10.32 -6.06
C THR A 250 -3.58 -10.95 -6.42
N PHE A 251 -3.54 -12.04 -7.17
CA PHE A 251 -4.74 -12.74 -7.64
C PHE A 251 -4.43 -14.17 -8.09
N THR A 252 -5.47 -14.96 -8.30
CA THR A 252 -5.38 -16.25 -9.00
C THR A 252 -5.67 -16.02 -10.47
N ASP A 253 -4.73 -16.38 -11.34
CA ASP A 253 -4.90 -16.24 -12.78
C ASP A 253 -5.99 -17.17 -13.33
N ASN A 254 -6.33 -16.99 -14.61
CA ASN A 254 -7.35 -17.78 -15.29
C ASN A 254 -6.98 -19.27 -15.48
N THR A 255 -5.77 -19.66 -15.07
CA THR A 255 -5.28 -21.05 -15.08
C THR A 255 -5.17 -21.65 -13.68
N GLY A 256 -5.58 -20.90 -12.65
CA GLY A 256 -5.52 -21.31 -11.25
C GLY A 256 -4.17 -21.03 -10.58
N GLY A 257 -3.23 -20.38 -11.27
CA GLY A 257 -1.91 -20.06 -10.79
C GLY A 257 -1.86 -18.75 -10.00
N PRO A 258 -1.02 -18.63 -8.96
CA PRO A 258 -0.91 -17.38 -8.24
C PRO A 258 -0.08 -16.35 -9.00
N ALA A 259 -0.57 -15.13 -9.01
CA ALA A 259 0.02 -14.01 -9.72
C ALA A 259 0.18 -12.78 -8.84
N MET A 260 1.18 -11.95 -9.17
CA MET A 260 1.32 -10.58 -8.68
C MET A 260 1.47 -9.64 -9.86
N MET A 261 0.74 -8.53 -9.83
CA MET A 261 0.87 -7.42 -10.76
C MET A 261 1.42 -6.20 -10.03
N ILE A 262 2.33 -5.49 -10.67
CA ILE A 262 2.84 -4.20 -10.20
C ILE A 262 2.65 -3.22 -11.34
N ALA A 263 1.90 -2.15 -11.10
CA ALA A 263 1.67 -1.09 -12.08
C ALA A 263 2.26 0.22 -11.61
N GLN A 264 2.88 0.94 -12.53
CA GLN A 264 3.45 2.27 -12.28
C GLN A 264 2.68 3.29 -13.12
N LYS A 265 2.26 4.39 -12.49
CA LYS A 265 1.58 5.48 -13.18
C LYS A 265 2.50 6.04 -14.27
N ARG A 266 1.93 6.32 -15.44
CA ARG A 266 2.59 6.87 -16.62
C ARG A 266 2.23 8.33 -16.79
N GLY A 267 2.95 9.00 -17.69
CA GLY A 267 2.74 10.41 -18.04
C GLY A 267 3.94 11.32 -17.72
N GLY A 268 5.03 10.77 -17.19
CA GLY A 268 6.29 11.49 -17.03
C GLY A 268 6.96 11.80 -18.36
N LEU A 269 7.78 12.86 -18.39
CA LEU A 269 8.71 13.13 -19.48
C LEU A 269 10.04 12.41 -19.19
N TYR A 270 10.35 11.39 -19.98
CA TYR A 270 11.54 10.57 -19.84
C TYR A 270 12.60 10.95 -20.86
N GLN A 271 13.85 11.04 -20.43
CA GLN A 271 14.99 11.30 -21.28
C GLN A 271 15.44 10.00 -21.97
N THR A 272 15.43 10.01 -23.30
CA THR A 272 15.86 8.86 -24.12
C THR A 272 17.38 8.69 -24.19
N ASP A 273 18.14 9.67 -23.66
CA ASP A 273 19.59 9.61 -23.48
C ASP A 273 20.01 8.86 -22.19
N GLY A 274 19.07 8.22 -21.49
CA GLY A 274 19.33 7.44 -20.29
C GLY A 274 19.78 8.24 -19.07
N SER A 275 19.74 9.58 -19.10
CA SER A 275 20.13 10.39 -17.95
C SER A 275 19.26 10.08 -16.71
N ASP A 276 17.98 9.77 -16.93
CA ASP A 276 17.03 9.43 -15.87
C ASP A 276 17.37 8.11 -15.17
N MET A 277 17.88 7.13 -15.92
CA MET A 277 18.32 5.84 -15.40
C MET A 277 19.69 5.91 -14.73
N THR A 278 20.57 6.80 -15.17
CA THR A 278 21.97 6.83 -14.72
C THR A 278 22.08 6.91 -13.19
N GLY A 279 22.89 6.04 -12.61
CA GLY A 279 23.12 5.97 -11.16
C GLY A 279 23.25 4.54 -10.63
N GLU A 280 23.44 4.44 -9.32
CA GLU A 280 23.40 3.17 -8.59
C GLU A 280 21.95 2.82 -8.24
N TRP A 281 21.61 1.55 -8.40
CA TRP A 281 20.30 0.99 -8.11
C TRP A 281 20.46 -0.28 -7.29
N ARG A 282 19.44 -0.61 -6.50
CA ARG A 282 19.28 -1.90 -5.87
C ARG A 282 18.17 -2.65 -6.57
N PHE A 283 18.27 -3.97 -6.64
CA PHE A 283 17.21 -4.77 -7.23
C PHE A 283 16.80 -5.93 -6.32
N GLN A 284 15.54 -6.32 -6.50
CA GLN A 284 14.94 -7.55 -6.02
C GLN A 284 14.41 -8.29 -7.24
N ARG A 285 14.65 -9.60 -7.30
CA ARG A 285 14.24 -10.46 -8.40
C ARG A 285 13.56 -11.71 -7.86
N LEU A 286 12.50 -12.13 -8.52
CA LEU A 286 11.92 -13.46 -8.40
C LEU A 286 11.95 -14.14 -9.77
N THR A 287 12.50 -15.35 -9.81
CA THR A 287 12.46 -16.26 -10.95
C THR A 287 11.39 -17.31 -10.65
N ALA A 288 10.37 -17.43 -11.50
CA ALA A 288 9.40 -18.52 -11.32
C ALA A 288 9.82 -19.79 -12.03
N GLY A 289 9.69 -20.90 -11.31
CA GLY A 289 9.91 -22.23 -11.84
C GLY A 289 9.00 -23.27 -11.20
N SER A 290 9.17 -24.51 -11.66
CA SER A 290 8.39 -25.65 -11.22
C SER A 290 8.91 -26.30 -9.92
N ASP A 291 10.09 -25.92 -9.46
CA ASP A 291 10.79 -26.53 -8.34
C ASP A 291 11.86 -25.59 -7.78
N ASN A 292 12.61 -26.06 -6.78
CA ASN A 292 13.71 -25.33 -6.17
C ASN A 292 14.97 -25.18 -7.04
N THR A 293 15.03 -25.80 -8.22
CA THR A 293 16.17 -25.70 -9.15
C THR A 293 15.92 -24.68 -10.26
N THR A 294 14.67 -24.52 -10.65
CA THR A 294 14.20 -23.61 -11.70
C THR A 294 13.60 -22.31 -11.15
N SER A 295 13.30 -22.28 -9.84
CA SER A 295 12.84 -21.08 -9.15
C SER A 295 13.93 -20.52 -8.26
N GLY A 296 13.83 -19.23 -7.95
CA GLY A 296 14.75 -18.61 -7.02
C GLY A 296 14.45 -17.15 -6.80
N TRP A 297 15.20 -16.56 -5.89
CA TRP A 297 15.25 -15.12 -5.71
C TRP A 297 16.69 -14.64 -5.92
N ALA A 298 16.82 -13.38 -6.32
CA ALA A 298 18.11 -12.70 -6.30
C ALA A 298 17.93 -11.25 -5.83
N TYR A 299 18.94 -10.71 -5.18
CA TYR A 299 19.02 -9.29 -4.85
C TYR A 299 20.44 -8.78 -5.04
N GLY A 300 20.59 -7.47 -5.16
CA GLY A 300 21.92 -6.91 -5.31
C GLY A 300 21.91 -5.43 -5.70
N THR A 301 23.06 -5.00 -6.23
CA THR A 301 23.26 -3.66 -6.74
C THR A 301 23.54 -3.70 -8.24
N MET A 302 23.13 -2.65 -8.93
CA MET A 302 23.42 -2.45 -10.34
C MET A 302 23.75 -0.99 -10.62
N GLN A 303 24.68 -0.78 -11.54
CA GLN A 303 25.05 0.54 -12.04
C GLN A 303 24.45 0.73 -13.43
N PHE A 304 23.62 1.76 -13.59
CA PHE A 304 23.16 2.22 -14.89
C PHE A 304 24.08 3.33 -15.41
N VAL A 305 24.46 3.20 -16.68
CA VAL A 305 25.11 4.23 -17.49
C VAL A 305 24.37 4.33 -18.83
N PHE A 306 24.62 5.37 -19.62
CA PHE A 306 23.93 5.48 -20.90
C PHE A 306 24.13 4.23 -21.78
N GLY A 307 23.02 3.61 -22.20
CA GLY A 307 23.00 2.44 -23.07
C GLY A 307 23.39 1.11 -22.41
N SER A 308 23.76 1.09 -21.13
CA SER A 308 24.21 -0.13 -20.45
C SER A 308 23.88 -0.13 -18.96
N ALA A 309 23.64 -1.33 -18.43
CA ALA A 309 23.63 -1.56 -17.01
C ALA A 309 24.54 -2.74 -16.64
N SER A 310 25.12 -2.66 -15.45
CA SER A 310 26.06 -3.63 -14.91
C SER A 310 25.58 -4.08 -13.54
N ILE A 311 25.40 -5.38 -13.33
CA ILE A 311 25.17 -5.94 -12.00
C ILE A 311 26.50 -5.94 -11.26
N THR A 312 26.61 -5.07 -10.25
CA THR A 312 27.82 -4.84 -9.45
C THR A 312 27.92 -5.76 -8.25
N SER A 313 26.78 -6.25 -7.73
CA SER A 313 26.71 -7.33 -6.76
C SER A 313 25.42 -8.12 -6.94
N MET A 314 25.46 -9.43 -6.65
CA MET A 314 24.27 -10.26 -6.62
C MET A 314 24.42 -11.36 -5.56
N THR A 315 23.37 -11.55 -4.78
CA THR A 315 23.16 -12.73 -3.94
C THR A 315 21.90 -13.42 -4.43
N THR A 316 21.93 -14.74 -4.51
CA THR A 316 20.80 -15.60 -4.90
C THR A 316 20.44 -16.55 -3.76
N ASN A 317 19.35 -17.30 -3.93
CA ASN A 317 18.98 -18.41 -3.07
C ASN A 317 20.04 -19.54 -3.00
N THR A 318 21.05 -19.55 -3.86
CA THR A 318 22.14 -20.54 -3.89
C THR A 318 23.51 -19.97 -3.49
N GLY A 319 23.60 -18.69 -3.12
CA GLY A 319 24.83 -18.04 -2.66
C GLY A 319 25.17 -16.77 -3.44
N LEU A 320 26.45 -16.46 -3.59
CA LEU A 320 26.88 -15.31 -4.39
C LEU A 320 26.63 -15.58 -5.87
N GLY A 321 25.91 -14.67 -6.52
CA GLY A 321 25.63 -14.70 -7.95
C GLY A 321 26.75 -14.08 -8.78
N GLY A 322 26.76 -14.39 -10.08
CA GLY A 322 27.63 -13.71 -11.05
C GLY A 322 27.12 -12.30 -11.39
N GLY A 323 28.04 -11.38 -11.66
CA GLY A 323 27.72 -10.10 -12.29
C GLY A 323 27.53 -10.26 -13.80
N GLY A 324 26.99 -9.22 -14.44
CA GLY A 324 26.77 -9.19 -15.88
C GLY A 324 26.57 -7.78 -16.38
N ASN A 325 26.99 -7.53 -17.61
CA ASN A 325 26.71 -6.29 -18.32
C ASN A 325 25.69 -6.56 -19.40
N PHE A 326 24.76 -5.63 -19.57
CA PHE A 326 23.72 -5.75 -20.55
C PHE A 326 23.38 -4.39 -21.15
N ALA A 327 22.96 -4.39 -22.42
CA ALA A 327 22.67 -3.17 -23.17
C ALA A 327 21.17 -2.89 -23.15
N PHE A 328 20.80 -1.65 -22.88
CA PHE A 328 19.41 -1.23 -22.70
C PHE A 328 19.11 0.05 -23.46
N SER A 329 17.84 0.22 -23.80
CA SER A 329 17.27 1.48 -24.28
C SER A 329 16.04 1.85 -23.46
N MET A 330 15.75 3.15 -23.38
CA MET A 330 14.53 3.69 -22.82
C MET A 330 13.88 4.62 -23.83
N ASP A 331 12.58 4.48 -24.03
CA ASP A 331 11.82 5.40 -24.88
C ASP A 331 11.29 6.62 -24.11
N GLY A 332 10.71 7.60 -24.82
CA GLY A 332 10.16 8.81 -24.20
C GLY A 332 8.94 8.57 -23.30
N ASN A 333 8.48 7.33 -23.24
CA ASN A 333 7.32 6.84 -22.51
C ASN A 333 7.72 6.05 -21.25
N GLY A 334 9.03 6.02 -20.93
CA GLY A 334 9.58 5.33 -19.76
C GLY A 334 9.62 3.81 -19.89
N ILE A 335 9.48 3.28 -21.11
CA ILE A 335 9.58 1.84 -21.37
C ILE A 335 11.04 1.48 -21.63
N MET A 336 11.54 0.55 -20.84
CA MET A 336 12.90 0.04 -20.90
C MET A 336 12.91 -1.32 -21.62
N THR A 337 13.82 -1.47 -22.59
CA THR A 337 14.01 -2.70 -23.36
C THR A 337 15.47 -3.11 -23.36
N LYS A 338 15.72 -4.42 -23.43
CA LYS A 338 17.07 -5.01 -23.44
C LYS A 338 17.45 -5.37 -24.88
N ALA A 339 18.63 -4.95 -25.33
CA ALA A 339 19.08 -5.26 -26.68
C ALA A 339 19.32 -6.77 -26.84
N GLY A 340 18.73 -7.37 -27.88
CA GLY A 340 18.85 -8.80 -28.17
C GLY A 340 17.93 -9.70 -27.35
N ASP A 341 17.08 -9.13 -26.49
CA ASP A 341 16.16 -9.88 -25.64
C ASP A 341 14.75 -9.29 -25.71
N PRO A 342 13.86 -9.88 -26.53
CA PRO A 342 12.50 -9.39 -26.69
C PRO A 342 11.59 -9.73 -25.49
N SER A 343 12.05 -10.54 -24.54
CA SER A 343 11.27 -10.86 -23.33
C SER A 343 11.41 -9.82 -22.23
N PHE A 344 12.46 -8.99 -22.28
CA PHE A 344 12.62 -7.90 -21.33
C PHE A 344 11.67 -6.74 -21.62
N HIS A 345 10.85 -6.39 -20.65
CA HIS A 345 10.03 -5.18 -20.65
C HIS A 345 10.06 -4.53 -19.28
N GLY A 346 10.58 -3.31 -19.19
CA GLY A 346 10.61 -2.51 -17.97
C GLY A 346 9.75 -1.25 -18.09
N VAL A 347 9.17 -0.82 -16.98
CA VAL A 347 8.46 0.46 -16.84
C VAL A 347 9.17 1.26 -15.77
N MET A 348 9.45 2.55 -16.03
CA MET A 348 10.01 3.47 -15.04
C MET A 348 8.90 4.33 -14.41
N SER A 349 8.95 4.50 -13.09
CA SER A 349 8.03 5.39 -12.36
C SER A 349 8.22 6.86 -12.78
N MET A 350 7.18 7.67 -12.66
CA MET A 350 7.23 9.09 -13.06
C MET A 350 8.29 9.91 -12.31
N ASP A 351 8.56 9.55 -11.06
CA ASP A 351 9.60 10.16 -10.23
C ASP A 351 11.01 9.64 -10.54
N LYS A 352 11.14 8.67 -11.45
CA LYS A 352 12.38 8.09 -11.95
C LYS A 352 13.21 7.38 -10.86
N THR A 353 12.54 6.92 -9.79
CA THR A 353 13.21 6.24 -8.67
C THR A 353 12.99 4.73 -8.65
N MET A 354 12.05 4.20 -9.45
CA MET A 354 11.71 2.78 -9.49
C MET A 354 11.53 2.29 -10.92
N ILE A 355 12.01 1.07 -11.19
CA ILE A 355 11.74 0.34 -12.43
C ILE A 355 11.15 -1.02 -12.05
N VAL A 356 10.03 -1.39 -12.66
CA VAL A 356 9.53 -2.76 -12.62
C VAL A 356 9.72 -3.37 -13.99
N ALA A 357 10.30 -4.57 -14.05
CA ALA A 357 10.49 -5.26 -15.32
C ALA A 357 10.13 -6.74 -15.24
N THR A 358 9.74 -7.30 -16.37
CA THR A 358 9.68 -8.76 -16.60
C THR A 358 10.71 -9.17 -17.64
N ASP A 359 11.22 -10.40 -17.52
CA ASP A 359 12.18 -11.00 -18.46
C ASP A 359 11.96 -12.52 -18.52
N THR A 360 12.58 -13.22 -19.47
CA THR A 360 12.74 -14.68 -19.48
C THR A 360 14.23 -15.03 -19.44
N ASP A 361 14.74 -15.49 -18.29
CA ASP A 361 16.10 -16.03 -18.19
C ASP A 361 16.10 -17.51 -18.61
N GLY A 362 16.56 -17.76 -19.85
CA GLY A 362 16.51 -19.08 -20.47
C GLY A 362 15.07 -19.53 -20.72
N THR A 363 14.52 -20.37 -19.84
CA THR A 363 13.13 -20.84 -19.89
C THR A 363 12.28 -20.32 -18.73
N ASN A 364 12.88 -19.61 -17.78
CA ASN A 364 12.22 -19.25 -16.53
C ASN A 364 11.81 -17.78 -16.57
N PRO A 365 10.52 -17.47 -16.39
CA PRO A 365 10.07 -16.10 -16.33
C PRO A 365 10.56 -15.43 -15.04
N GLU A 366 10.83 -14.12 -15.12
CA GLU A 366 11.32 -13.33 -14.01
C GLU A 366 10.54 -12.02 -13.85
N ILE A 367 10.46 -11.55 -12.60
CA ILE A 367 10.08 -10.17 -12.30
C ILE A 367 11.18 -9.50 -11.48
N TRP A 368 11.44 -8.25 -11.83
CA TRP A 368 12.45 -7.40 -11.24
C TRP A 368 11.80 -6.15 -10.69
N VAL A 369 12.17 -5.76 -9.48
CA VAL A 369 11.93 -4.42 -8.95
C VAL A 369 13.28 -3.79 -8.64
N MET A 370 13.56 -2.69 -9.32
CA MET A 370 14.79 -1.92 -9.16
C MET A 370 14.45 -0.58 -8.54
N MET A 371 15.19 -0.17 -7.51
CA MET A 371 15.05 1.12 -6.85
C MET A 371 16.37 1.88 -6.91
N LYS A 372 16.31 3.13 -7.35
CA LYS A 372 17.46 4.02 -7.40
C LYS A 372 17.98 4.25 -6.00
N THR A 373 19.27 4.03 -5.75
CA THR A 373 19.88 4.30 -4.44
C THR A 373 19.87 5.82 -4.24
N PRO A 374 18.99 6.35 -3.37
CA PRO A 374 18.87 7.78 -3.25
C PRO A 374 20.00 8.31 -2.38
N GLY A 375 20.38 9.58 -2.57
CA GLY A 375 21.27 10.31 -1.64
C GLY A 375 20.59 10.65 -0.31
N ILE A 376 19.57 9.90 0.11
CA ILE A 376 18.81 10.13 1.34
C ILE A 376 19.24 9.14 2.43
N THR A 377 19.07 9.56 3.68
CA THR A 377 19.30 8.70 4.84
C THR A 377 18.04 7.91 5.21
N PHE A 378 18.25 6.65 5.56
CA PHE A 378 17.22 5.75 6.07
C PHE A 378 17.49 5.41 7.52
N SER A 379 16.43 5.23 8.29
CA SER A 379 16.41 4.90 9.70
C SER A 379 15.26 3.93 10.00
N PRO A 380 15.30 3.18 11.12
CA PRO A 380 14.20 2.30 11.50
C PRO A 380 12.83 3.02 11.61
N SER A 381 12.82 4.30 12.03
CA SER A 381 11.60 5.11 12.10
C SER A 381 10.95 5.34 10.73
N ASP A 382 11.68 5.18 9.63
CA ASP A 382 11.12 5.31 8.28
C ASP A 382 10.24 4.11 7.91
N MET A 383 10.47 2.94 8.54
CA MET A 383 9.60 1.78 8.39
C MET A 383 8.31 1.92 9.17
N MET A 384 8.26 2.78 10.20
CA MET A 384 7.06 2.92 11.03
C MET A 384 5.83 3.29 10.21
N GLY A 385 4.70 2.70 10.61
CA GLY A 385 3.38 3.00 10.06
C GLY A 385 2.61 1.76 9.65
N ASP A 386 1.48 2.02 9.03
CA ASP A 386 0.58 1.02 8.47
C ASP A 386 0.97 0.73 7.02
N TRP A 387 0.92 -0.54 6.64
CA TRP A 387 1.34 -1.05 5.35
C TRP A 387 0.35 -2.09 4.86
N VAL A 388 0.15 -2.13 3.54
CA VAL A 388 -0.53 -3.25 2.88
C VAL A 388 0.50 -4.10 2.18
N MET A 389 0.61 -5.36 2.61
CA MET A 389 1.51 -6.35 2.04
C MET A 389 0.80 -7.12 0.94
N HIS A 390 1.52 -7.35 -0.16
CA HIS A 390 1.20 -8.33 -1.19
C HIS A 390 2.43 -9.21 -1.42
N ALA A 391 2.23 -10.51 -1.61
CA ALA A 391 3.29 -11.47 -1.86
C ALA A 391 2.86 -12.53 -2.87
N VAL A 392 3.81 -12.96 -3.70
CA VAL A 392 3.69 -14.13 -4.58
C VAL A 392 4.90 -15.04 -4.30
N SER A 393 4.73 -16.36 -4.35
CA SER A 393 5.83 -17.30 -4.08
C SER A 393 5.99 -18.27 -5.22
N SER A 394 7.25 -18.52 -5.61
CA SER A 394 7.62 -19.61 -6.51
C SER A 394 8.31 -20.75 -5.76
N GLY A 395 8.76 -21.79 -6.46
CA GLY A 395 9.41 -22.97 -5.88
C GLY A 395 8.57 -24.24 -5.96
N ASN A 396 8.64 -25.07 -4.92
CA ASN A 396 7.90 -26.34 -4.86
C ASN A 396 6.38 -26.10 -4.90
N SER A 397 5.62 -27.05 -5.45
CA SER A 397 4.16 -26.92 -5.62
C SER A 397 3.40 -26.58 -4.32
N GLY A 398 3.84 -27.11 -3.18
CA GLY A 398 3.24 -26.83 -1.86
C GLY A 398 3.58 -25.46 -1.26
N SER A 399 4.51 -24.72 -1.86
CA SER A 399 5.00 -23.43 -1.37
C SER A 399 4.59 -22.26 -2.27
N ARG A 400 3.86 -22.54 -3.36
CA ARG A 400 3.35 -21.51 -4.27
C ARG A 400 2.01 -21.01 -3.80
N GLY A 401 1.83 -19.71 -3.93
CA GLY A 401 0.59 -19.04 -3.58
C GLY A 401 0.67 -17.58 -3.90
N TRP A 402 -0.36 -16.87 -3.49
CA TRP A 402 -0.29 -15.43 -3.20
C TRP A 402 -0.70 -15.20 -1.75
N THR A 403 -0.32 -14.07 -1.19
CA THR A 403 -0.79 -13.60 0.12
C THR A 403 -0.93 -12.10 0.10
N TYR A 404 -1.96 -11.55 0.74
CA TYR A 404 -2.08 -10.13 1.03
C TYR A 404 -2.52 -9.92 2.48
N GLY A 405 -2.34 -8.71 3.01
CA GLY A 405 -2.87 -8.34 4.32
C GLY A 405 -2.28 -7.05 4.85
N HIS A 406 -2.55 -6.76 6.11
CA HIS A 406 -2.11 -5.56 6.80
C HIS A 406 -0.84 -5.83 7.61
N SER A 407 0.07 -4.87 7.63
CA SER A 407 1.30 -4.87 8.40
C SER A 407 1.41 -3.55 9.15
N VAL A 408 1.79 -3.60 10.42
CA VAL A 408 2.03 -2.41 11.25
C VAL A 408 3.41 -2.51 11.84
N VAL A 409 4.29 -1.60 11.41
CA VAL A 409 5.66 -1.54 11.91
C VAL A 409 5.75 -0.49 13.02
N ASP A 410 6.23 -0.91 14.20
CA ASP A 410 6.46 -0.02 15.33
C ASP A 410 7.84 0.66 15.29
N ALA A 411 8.11 1.53 16.28
CA ALA A 411 9.37 2.28 16.37
C ALA A 411 10.61 1.41 16.58
N SER A 412 10.43 0.18 17.06
CA SER A 412 11.51 -0.79 17.25
C SER A 412 11.72 -1.67 16.00
N GLY A 413 10.94 -1.45 14.93
CA GLY A 413 10.95 -2.27 13.74
C GLY A 413 10.16 -3.57 13.89
N ASN A 414 9.35 -3.72 14.94
CA ASN A 414 8.47 -4.88 15.06
C ASN A 414 7.28 -4.70 14.12
N ASP A 415 7.15 -5.61 13.17
CA ASP A 415 6.05 -5.71 12.24
C ASP A 415 5.01 -6.71 12.73
N THR A 416 3.80 -6.21 12.94
CA THR A 416 2.64 -7.02 13.31
C THR A 416 1.71 -7.15 12.12
N PHE A 417 1.54 -8.38 11.66
CA PHE A 417 0.66 -8.70 10.54
C PHE A 417 -0.75 -9.03 11.01
N SER A 418 -1.75 -8.56 10.29
CA SER A 418 -3.16 -8.83 10.57
C SER A 418 -3.94 -8.98 9.26
N GLN A 419 -5.08 -9.66 9.32
CA GLN A 419 -5.95 -9.88 8.16
C GLN A 419 -5.25 -10.54 6.97
N MET A 420 -4.24 -11.35 7.25
CA MET A 420 -3.50 -12.05 6.21
C MET A 420 -4.41 -13.08 5.54
N MET A 421 -4.47 -13.03 4.23
CA MET A 421 -5.25 -13.91 3.38
C MET A 421 -4.35 -14.43 2.26
N GLY A 422 -4.34 -15.74 2.06
CA GLY A 422 -3.62 -16.38 0.99
C GLY A 422 -4.55 -17.07 -0.01
N SER A 423 -3.95 -17.63 -1.06
CA SER A 423 -4.67 -18.41 -2.07
C SER A 423 -5.42 -19.63 -1.52
N ALA A 424 -5.10 -20.09 -0.30
CA ALA A 424 -5.76 -21.18 0.40
C ALA A 424 -6.69 -20.72 1.55
N GLY A 425 -6.92 -19.41 1.70
CA GLY A 425 -7.72 -18.83 2.79
C GLY A 425 -6.88 -18.05 3.82
N PRO A 426 -7.45 -17.73 5.00
CA PRO A 426 -6.78 -16.93 6.02
C PRO A 426 -5.45 -17.55 6.46
N VAL A 427 -4.44 -16.71 6.65
CA VAL A 427 -3.08 -17.11 7.07
C VAL A 427 -2.80 -16.51 8.45
N SER A 428 -2.25 -17.31 9.36
CA SER A 428 -1.73 -16.79 10.63
C SER A 428 -0.32 -16.27 10.45
N SER A 429 -0.01 -15.16 11.09
CA SER A 429 1.30 -14.51 11.01
C SER A 429 1.81 -14.20 12.41
N ALA A 430 3.11 -14.44 12.62
CA ALA A 430 3.81 -13.99 13.81
C ALA A 430 4.33 -12.57 13.62
N GLN A 431 4.56 -11.87 14.73
CA GLN A 431 5.32 -10.63 14.71
C GLN A 431 6.75 -10.91 14.24
N MET A 432 7.30 -10.01 13.44
CA MET A 432 8.67 -10.05 12.94
C MET A 432 9.40 -8.79 13.36
N THR A 433 10.72 -8.83 13.54
CA THR A 433 11.52 -7.62 13.80
C THR A 433 12.46 -7.36 12.64
N PHE A 434 12.30 -6.20 12.01
CA PHE A 434 13.14 -5.72 10.93
C PHE A 434 14.16 -4.71 11.44
N MET A 435 15.36 -4.78 10.86
CA MET A 435 16.40 -3.78 10.99
C MET A 435 16.57 -3.07 9.66
N MET A 436 16.70 -1.74 9.69
CA MET A 436 16.95 -0.90 8.52
C MET A 436 18.37 -0.33 8.58
N SER A 437 19.13 -0.48 7.49
CA SER A 437 20.41 0.20 7.31
C SER A 437 20.58 0.66 5.87
N GLY A 438 20.72 1.98 5.68
CA GLY A 438 20.96 2.57 4.36
C GLY A 438 19.87 2.28 3.33
N GLY A 439 18.64 1.95 3.72
CA GLY A 439 17.53 1.59 2.84
C GLY A 439 17.45 0.08 2.52
N VAL A 440 18.30 -0.73 3.17
CA VAL A 440 18.24 -2.19 3.14
C VAL A 440 17.62 -2.69 4.44
N MET A 441 16.66 -3.60 4.31
CA MET A 441 16.00 -4.26 5.42
C MET A 441 16.54 -5.67 5.60
N THR A 442 16.79 -6.04 6.86
CA THR A 442 17.18 -7.39 7.27
C THR A 442 16.31 -7.80 8.45
N MET A 443 16.16 -9.10 8.69
CA MET A 443 15.47 -9.59 9.88
C MET A 443 16.46 -9.90 10.99
N SER A 444 16.19 -9.45 12.22
CA SER A 444 16.95 -9.85 13.40
C SER A 444 16.23 -10.93 14.19
N GLY A 445 17.00 -11.92 14.67
CA GLY A 445 16.54 -12.90 15.64
C GLY A 445 16.47 -14.34 15.09
N THR A 446 16.70 -15.30 15.99
CA THR A 446 16.21 -16.67 15.85
C THR A 446 14.70 -16.62 15.98
N GLY A 447 14.00 -16.33 14.88
CA GLY A 447 12.55 -16.36 14.84
C GLY A 447 12.08 -17.70 15.40
N GLY A 448 11.33 -17.68 16.50
CA GLY A 448 10.61 -18.86 16.96
C GLY A 448 9.77 -19.32 15.77
N GLY A 449 10.10 -20.50 15.24
CA GLY A 449 9.55 -20.98 13.98
C GLY A 449 8.04 -20.79 13.96
N MET A 450 7.54 -20.15 12.89
CA MET A 450 6.11 -20.05 12.62
C MET A 450 5.54 -21.47 12.73
N GLY A 451 4.71 -21.70 13.75
CA GLY A 451 4.19 -23.02 14.06
C GLY A 451 3.40 -23.52 12.85
N GLY A 452 3.81 -24.68 12.32
CA GLY A 452 3.20 -25.31 11.16
C GLY A 452 1.73 -25.68 11.41
N GLY A 453 0.84 -24.71 11.24
CA GLY A 453 -0.54 -24.97 10.87
C GLY A 453 -0.54 -25.51 9.45
N MET A 454 -1.22 -26.65 9.22
CA MET A 454 -1.21 -27.43 7.99
C MET A 454 -1.89 -26.75 6.77
N GLY A 455 -1.77 -25.43 6.62
CA GLY A 455 -2.10 -24.71 5.40
C GLY A 455 -0.82 -24.16 4.79
N GLY A 456 -0.45 -24.61 3.59
CA GLY A 456 0.73 -24.18 2.84
C GLY A 456 0.71 -22.71 2.41
N GLY A 457 0.53 -21.79 3.36
CA GLY A 457 0.68 -20.35 3.17
C GLY A 457 2.13 -19.93 3.33
N MET A 458 2.54 -18.90 2.59
CA MET A 458 3.92 -18.37 2.51
C MET A 458 4.56 -17.94 3.82
N MET A 459 3.76 -17.84 4.88
CA MET A 459 4.18 -17.40 6.21
C MET A 459 4.05 -18.55 7.24
N GLY A 460 3.77 -19.77 6.80
CA GLY A 460 3.60 -20.94 7.68
C GLY A 460 4.85 -21.81 7.83
N GLY A 461 5.80 -21.71 6.89
CA GLY A 461 7.13 -22.29 7.02
C GLY A 461 8.03 -21.28 7.74
N GLY A 462 8.70 -21.69 8.82
CA GLY A 462 9.59 -20.80 9.57
C GLY A 462 10.56 -20.08 8.63
N ILE A 463 10.38 -18.76 8.52
CA ILE A 463 11.20 -17.92 7.66
C ILE A 463 12.67 -18.17 8.02
N ALA A 464 13.48 -18.53 7.02
CA ALA A 464 14.91 -18.58 7.20
C ALA A 464 15.41 -17.15 7.31
N THR A 465 15.42 -16.60 8.54
CA THR A 465 15.69 -15.17 8.81
C THR A 465 17.03 -14.70 8.23
N SER A 466 17.99 -15.60 8.05
CA SER A 466 19.27 -15.34 7.36
C SER A 466 19.16 -15.03 5.86
N THR A 467 18.02 -15.32 5.25
CA THR A 467 17.78 -15.13 3.80
C THR A 467 16.92 -13.91 3.47
N TYR A 468 16.33 -13.26 4.48
CA TYR A 468 15.50 -12.08 4.25
C TYR A 468 16.35 -10.89 3.80
N HIS A 469 15.98 -10.33 2.65
CA HIS A 469 16.53 -9.08 2.16
C HIS A 469 15.41 -8.21 1.61
N GLY A 470 15.29 -6.99 2.15
CA GLY A 470 14.36 -5.98 1.68
C GLY A 470 15.06 -4.69 1.24
N ILE A 471 14.40 -3.91 0.40
CA ILE A 471 14.80 -2.54 0.04
C ILE A 471 13.61 -1.60 0.19
N MET A 472 13.86 -0.34 0.55
CA MET A 472 12.86 0.72 0.63
C MET A 472 13.14 1.80 -0.40
N ASN A 473 12.09 2.33 -1.04
CA ASN A 473 12.23 3.40 -2.03
C ASN A 473 12.54 4.76 -1.39
N GLY A 474 12.91 5.74 -2.23
CA GLY A 474 13.27 7.08 -1.77
C GLY A 474 12.13 7.84 -1.07
N ALA A 475 10.89 7.59 -1.46
CA ALA A 475 9.71 8.21 -0.86
C ALA A 475 9.26 7.52 0.45
N LYS A 476 9.90 6.41 0.85
CA LYS A 476 9.65 5.69 2.11
C LYS A 476 8.20 5.16 2.24
N ASN A 477 7.58 4.88 1.11
CA ASN A 477 6.20 4.39 0.99
C ASN A 477 6.09 3.04 0.27
N ILE A 478 7.21 2.48 -0.20
CA ILE A 478 7.28 1.14 -0.81
C ILE A 478 8.46 0.37 -0.23
N MET A 479 8.21 -0.86 0.18
CA MET A 479 9.21 -1.84 0.59
C MET A 479 9.09 -3.08 -0.28
N VAL A 480 10.21 -3.62 -0.76
CA VAL A 480 10.24 -4.85 -1.57
C VAL A 480 11.25 -5.82 -1.02
N SER A 481 10.86 -7.08 -0.83
CA SER A 481 11.72 -8.10 -0.26
C SER A 481 11.55 -9.45 -0.90
N ASN A 482 12.58 -10.28 -0.77
CA ASN A 482 12.56 -11.70 -1.04
C ASN A 482 13.22 -12.47 0.11
N TYR A 483 12.89 -13.76 0.21
CA TYR A 483 13.46 -14.67 1.19
C TYR A 483 13.17 -16.13 0.80
N SER A 484 13.76 -17.07 1.56
CA SER A 484 13.42 -18.49 1.50
C SER A 484 12.50 -18.86 2.67
N ASP A 485 11.43 -19.59 2.40
CA ASP A 485 10.45 -20.00 3.43
C ASP A 485 10.85 -21.27 4.22
N GLY A 486 12.03 -21.85 3.91
CA GLY A 486 12.54 -23.08 4.51
C GLY A 486 11.93 -24.39 3.99
N SER A 487 10.86 -24.32 3.18
CA SER A 487 10.16 -25.46 2.57
C SER A 487 10.45 -25.63 1.07
N GLY A 488 11.32 -24.77 0.52
CA GLY A 488 11.65 -24.72 -0.90
C GLY A 488 10.76 -23.74 -1.69
N GLY A 489 10.06 -22.85 -1.00
CA GLY A 489 9.40 -21.68 -1.57
C GLY A 489 10.27 -20.44 -1.51
N TYR A 490 10.04 -19.54 -2.46
CA TYR A 490 10.73 -18.26 -2.61
C TYR A 490 9.70 -17.13 -2.70
N PRO A 491 9.25 -16.60 -1.55
CA PRO A 491 8.36 -15.45 -1.55
C PRO A 491 9.03 -14.18 -2.06
N PHE A 492 8.26 -13.41 -2.82
CA PHE A 492 8.55 -12.06 -3.26
C PHE A 492 7.40 -11.18 -2.78
N SER A 493 7.71 -10.19 -1.95
CA SER A 493 6.70 -9.35 -1.31
C SER A 493 6.95 -7.87 -1.56
N ILE A 494 5.84 -7.14 -1.68
CA ILE A 494 5.82 -5.69 -1.75
C ILE A 494 4.88 -5.20 -0.65
N GLN A 495 5.34 -4.23 0.13
CA GLN A 495 4.51 -3.52 1.08
C GLN A 495 4.37 -2.07 0.64
N VAL A 496 3.15 -1.56 0.71
CA VAL A 496 2.79 -0.21 0.26
C VAL A 496 2.11 0.54 1.41
N LYS A 497 2.56 1.77 1.70
CA LYS A 497 1.87 2.65 2.66
C LYS A 497 0.62 3.27 2.05
#